data_AF-A0A6G0X3M5-F1
#
_entry.id   AF-A0A6G0X3M5-F1
#
_cell.length_a   1.000
_cell.length_b   1.000
_cell.length_c   1.000
_cell.angle_alpha   90.00
_cell.angle_beta   90.00
_cell.angle_gamma   90.00
#
_symmetry.space_group_name_H-M   'P 1'
#
loop_
_entity.id
_entity.type
_entity.pdbx_description
1 polymer ?
#
loop_
_entity_poly.entity_id
_entity_poly.type
_entity_poly.pdbx_seq_one_letter_code
_entity_poly.pdbx_strand_id
1 'polypeptide(L)'
;MAVDQRPEVHFETRQDMTTAAIATSPSALKCAFCNLPSVFDGKCSRHRYRLHCQVALCPNQAYARNLCVQHGGKRRCRFDGCHGNARSYGFCCKHGPRVRKLCRTDGCKNVAQARDLCVKHGGGRQCKWEGCLQYARSEGFCQSHFRECSKSFNSTSSDSSRFSDDEAEMLLFFFKDEPTLSITSGLDEPRSPMWAFKEPATELANVWETVTL
;
A
#
# COMPACT_ATOMS: atom_id res chain seq x y z
N MET A 1 1.32 70.34 13.44
CA MET A 1 -0.14 70.12 13.48
C MET A 1 -0.64 70.08 12.05
N ALA A 2 -0.81 68.88 11.51
CA ALA A 2 -1.52 68.64 10.26
C ALA A 2 -2.28 67.32 10.47
N VAL A 3 -3.57 67.38 10.23
CA VAL A 3 -4.59 66.50 10.80
C VAL A 3 -4.69 65.22 9.99
N ASP A 4 -4.66 64.11 10.71
CA ASP A 4 -4.89 62.74 10.27
C ASP A 4 -6.31 62.62 9.65
N GLN A 5 -6.41 62.16 8.40
CA GLN A 5 -7.70 61.83 7.78
C GLN A 5 -7.60 60.48 7.08
N ARG A 6 -7.94 59.46 7.86
CA ARG A 6 -8.19 58.07 7.45
C ARG A 6 -9.55 58.01 6.72
N PRO A 7 -9.65 57.47 5.50
CA PRO A 7 -10.95 57.33 4.85
C PRO A 7 -11.79 56.19 5.45
N GLU A 8 -13.08 56.47 5.57
CA GLU A 8 -14.13 55.63 6.16
C GLU A 8 -14.34 54.32 5.39
N VAL A 9 -14.51 53.22 6.13
CA VAL A 9 -14.86 51.90 5.61
C VAL A 9 -16.38 51.79 5.44
N HIS A 10 -16.84 51.88 4.19
CA HIS A 10 -18.24 51.62 3.86
C HIS A 10 -18.51 50.11 3.85
N PHE A 11 -19.40 49.69 4.76
CA PHE A 11 -19.95 48.34 4.83
C PHE A 11 -21.21 48.27 3.97
N GLU A 12 -21.11 47.74 2.76
CA GLU A 12 -22.28 47.49 1.91
C GLU A 12 -22.75 46.05 2.04
N THR A 13 -24.07 45.96 2.25
CA THR A 13 -24.87 44.81 2.65
C THR A 13 -24.85 43.65 1.67
N ARG A 14 -24.86 42.44 2.25
CA ARG A 14 -25.21 41.17 1.60
C ARG A 14 -26.53 41.31 0.84
N GLN A 15 -26.51 41.05 -0.46
CA GLN A 15 -27.70 40.70 -1.23
C GLN A 15 -27.45 39.38 -1.97
N ASP A 16 -28.48 38.55 -1.85
CA ASP A 16 -28.56 37.15 -2.21
C ASP A 16 -28.69 36.91 -3.72
N MET A 17 -28.04 35.84 -4.16
CA MET A 17 -28.56 34.80 -5.07
C MET A 17 -29.19 35.26 -6.40
N THR A 18 -28.47 35.05 -7.51
CA THR A 18 -28.91 34.17 -8.62
C THR A 18 -27.88 34.21 -9.75
N THR A 19 -26.90 33.31 -9.66
CA THR A 19 -26.21 32.84 -10.87
C THR A 19 -26.37 31.34 -10.87
N ALA A 20 -27.11 30.83 -11.85
CA ALA A 20 -27.32 29.41 -12.04
C ALA A 20 -25.95 28.73 -12.25
N ALA A 21 -25.41 28.18 -11.16
CA ALA A 21 -24.26 27.28 -11.23
C ALA A 21 -24.76 26.01 -11.92
N ILE A 22 -24.34 25.84 -13.17
CA ILE A 22 -24.44 24.60 -13.91
C ILE A 22 -23.83 23.51 -13.02
N ALA A 23 -24.69 22.65 -12.45
CA ALA A 23 -24.28 21.48 -11.71
C ALA A 23 -23.63 20.49 -12.69
N THR A 24 -22.37 20.73 -13.01
CA THR A 24 -21.50 19.69 -13.52
C THR A 24 -21.34 18.71 -12.37
N SER A 25 -21.82 17.48 -12.59
CA SER A 25 -21.71 16.37 -11.65
C SER A 25 -20.28 16.33 -11.06
N PRO A 26 -20.10 16.11 -9.74
CA PRO A 26 -18.78 15.97 -9.18
C PRO A 26 -18.23 14.64 -9.67
N SER A 27 -17.55 14.66 -10.82
CA SER A 27 -16.73 13.53 -11.24
C SER A 27 -15.80 13.22 -10.07
N ALA A 28 -15.86 11.99 -9.56
CA ALA A 28 -15.10 11.58 -8.38
C ALA A 28 -13.64 11.96 -8.60
N LEU A 29 -13.16 12.95 -7.85
CA LEU A 29 -11.81 13.46 -7.98
C LEU A 29 -10.84 12.29 -7.75
N LYS A 30 -9.83 12.18 -8.61
CA LYS A 30 -8.83 11.12 -8.52
C LYS A 30 -7.72 11.56 -7.57
N CYS A 31 -7.07 10.59 -6.95
CA CYS A 31 -5.90 10.84 -6.13
C CYS A 31 -4.78 11.47 -6.96
N ALA A 32 -4.11 12.49 -6.40
CA ALA A 32 -3.01 13.17 -7.05
C ALA A 32 -1.82 12.26 -7.47
N PHE A 33 -1.72 11.04 -6.93
CA PHE A 33 -0.64 10.09 -7.22
C PHE A 33 -1.08 8.80 -7.93
N CYS A 34 -2.38 8.52 -8.03
CA CYS A 34 -2.87 7.29 -8.67
C CYS A 34 -4.35 7.40 -9.09
N ASN A 35 -4.85 6.38 -9.80
CA ASN A 35 -6.21 6.39 -10.34
C ASN A 35 -7.32 6.05 -9.32
N LEU A 36 -7.00 5.95 -8.03
CA LEU A 36 -8.01 5.70 -6.98
C LEU A 36 -8.79 6.98 -6.64
N PRO A 37 -10.04 6.86 -6.15
CA PRO A 37 -10.82 8.02 -5.72
C PRO A 37 -10.13 8.76 -4.57
N SER A 38 -10.19 10.10 -4.61
CA SER A 38 -9.75 10.95 -3.52
C SER A 38 -10.82 10.94 -2.42
N VAL A 39 -10.52 10.25 -1.33
CA VAL A 39 -11.34 10.21 -0.11
C VAL A 39 -10.90 11.27 0.92
N PHE A 40 -9.77 11.91 0.67
CA PHE A 40 -9.21 13.05 1.42
C PHE A 40 -8.84 14.16 0.42
N ASP A 41 -8.41 15.33 0.90
CA ASP A 41 -7.95 16.51 0.14
C ASP A 41 -7.11 16.18 -1.13
N GLY A 42 -7.79 15.78 -2.21
CA GLY A 42 -7.17 15.26 -3.45
C GLY A 42 -6.38 13.94 -3.31
N LYS A 43 -6.54 13.13 -2.25
CA LYS A 43 -5.73 11.90 -2.01
C LYS A 43 -6.57 10.68 -1.59
N CYS A 44 -6.10 9.47 -1.94
CA CYS A 44 -6.70 8.21 -1.48
C CYS A 44 -6.11 7.73 -0.14
N SER A 45 -6.72 6.73 0.49
CA SER A 45 -6.24 6.18 1.78
C SER A 45 -4.80 5.69 1.74
N ARG A 46 -4.34 5.10 0.63
CA ARG A 46 -2.95 4.65 0.47
C ARG A 46 -1.94 5.79 0.43
N HIS A 47 -2.40 6.97 -0.01
CA HIS A 47 -1.56 8.15 -0.21
C HIS A 47 -1.86 9.28 0.77
N ARG A 48 -2.69 9.06 1.79
CA ARG A 48 -3.07 10.06 2.79
C ARG A 48 -1.85 10.78 3.40
N TYR A 49 -0.81 10.01 3.75
CA TYR A 49 0.43 10.52 4.37
C TYR A 49 1.58 10.74 3.38
N ARG A 50 1.31 10.68 2.07
CA ARG A 50 2.34 10.92 1.05
C ARG A 50 2.35 12.39 0.64
N LEU A 51 3.55 12.95 0.61
CA LEU A 51 3.79 14.35 0.22
C LEU A 51 4.18 14.42 -1.25
N HIS A 52 3.86 15.54 -1.88
CA HIS A 52 4.42 15.89 -3.18
C HIS A 52 5.87 16.36 -2.99
N CYS A 53 6.65 16.26 -4.05
CA CYS A 53 7.96 16.87 -4.10
C CYS A 53 7.86 18.39 -3.90
N GLN A 54 8.76 18.94 -3.08
CA GLN A 54 8.82 20.36 -2.74
C GLN A 54 9.20 21.25 -3.93
N VAL A 55 9.89 20.70 -4.93
CA VAL A 55 10.17 21.42 -6.19
C VAL A 55 8.86 21.82 -6.84
N ALA A 56 8.74 23.11 -7.15
CA ALA A 56 7.54 23.70 -7.75
C ALA A 56 7.08 22.91 -8.98
N LEU A 57 5.76 22.69 -9.05
CA LEU A 57 5.09 22.00 -10.16
C LEU A 57 5.57 20.55 -10.39
N CYS A 58 6.28 19.93 -9.44
CA CYS A 58 6.65 18.54 -9.56
C CYS A 58 5.49 17.63 -9.10
N PRO A 59 4.91 16.81 -9.99
CA PRO A 59 3.82 15.92 -9.62
C PRO A 59 4.29 14.68 -8.85
N ASN A 60 5.61 14.46 -8.79
CA ASN A 60 6.18 13.26 -8.20
C ASN A 60 6.00 13.24 -6.69
N GLN A 61 5.75 12.05 -6.16
CA GLN A 61 5.76 11.81 -4.73
C GLN A 61 7.15 12.05 -4.14
N ALA A 62 7.20 12.71 -2.97
CA ALA A 62 8.40 12.82 -2.18
C ALA A 62 8.86 11.44 -1.70
N TYR A 63 10.16 11.19 -1.84
CA TYR A 63 10.83 9.99 -1.35
C TYR A 63 11.45 10.24 0.04
N ALA A 64 12.24 11.30 0.16
CA ALA A 64 12.88 11.72 1.41
C ALA A 64 13.23 13.21 1.34
N ARG A 65 13.34 13.88 2.50
CA ARG A 65 13.64 15.32 2.58
C ARG A 65 12.69 16.17 1.74
N ASN A 66 11.41 15.77 1.67
CA ASN A 66 10.37 16.37 0.84
C ASN A 66 10.68 16.42 -0.67
N LEU A 67 11.66 15.67 -1.16
CA LEU A 67 12.07 15.66 -2.56
C LEU A 67 11.81 14.28 -3.18
N CYS A 68 11.42 14.26 -4.46
CA CYS A 68 11.33 13.01 -5.23
C CYS A 68 12.73 12.49 -5.58
N VAL A 69 12.79 11.30 -6.17
CA VAL A 69 14.07 10.66 -6.55
C VAL A 69 14.88 11.51 -7.53
N GLN A 70 14.21 12.19 -8.48
CA GLN A 70 14.86 13.03 -9.48
C GLN A 70 15.35 14.35 -8.91
N HIS A 71 14.59 14.95 -7.99
CA HIS A 71 14.95 16.21 -7.32
C HIS A 71 15.82 16.03 -6.09
N GLY A 72 16.58 14.92 -6.01
CA GLY A 72 17.59 14.73 -4.97
C GLY A 72 17.11 14.07 -3.69
N GLY A 73 15.89 13.54 -3.63
CA GLY A 73 15.40 12.72 -2.51
C GLY A 73 16.29 11.50 -2.27
N LYS A 74 16.85 10.92 -3.33
CA LYS A 74 17.83 9.83 -3.26
C LYS A 74 19.25 10.35 -3.51
N ARG A 75 20.21 9.91 -2.68
CA ARG A 75 21.62 10.28 -2.86
C ARG A 75 22.16 9.76 -4.20
N ARG A 76 23.06 10.54 -4.80
CA ARG A 76 23.77 10.18 -6.04
C ARG A 76 24.97 9.29 -5.73
N CYS A 77 25.39 8.54 -6.75
CA CYS A 77 26.60 7.75 -6.68
C CYS A 77 27.82 8.65 -6.50
N ARG A 78 28.70 8.33 -5.56
CA ARG A 78 29.94 9.08 -5.28
C ARG A 78 31.03 8.88 -6.34
N PHE A 79 30.90 7.85 -7.19
CA PHE A 79 31.83 7.62 -8.29
C PHE A 79 31.81 8.79 -9.28
N ASP A 80 32.99 9.30 -9.65
CA ASP A 80 33.14 10.48 -10.50
C ASP A 80 32.47 10.28 -11.87
N GLY A 81 31.73 11.30 -12.31
CA GLY A 81 30.94 11.25 -13.54
C GLY A 81 29.71 10.32 -13.50
N CYS A 82 29.38 9.69 -12.36
CA CYS A 82 28.21 8.82 -12.28
C CYS A 82 26.92 9.56 -11.89
N HIS A 83 25.97 9.62 -12.83
CA HIS A 83 24.61 10.11 -12.60
C HIS A 83 23.64 9.01 -12.11
N GLY A 84 24.15 7.93 -11.52
CA GLY A 84 23.35 6.86 -10.93
C GLY A 84 22.90 7.20 -9.51
N ASN A 85 21.81 6.58 -9.06
CA ASN A 85 21.37 6.69 -7.68
C ASN A 85 22.11 5.69 -6.78
N ALA A 86 22.60 6.15 -5.64
CA ALA A 86 23.25 5.30 -4.66
C ALA A 86 22.27 4.29 -4.06
N ARG A 87 22.73 3.05 -3.90
CA ARG A 87 22.00 1.96 -3.22
C ARG A 87 22.63 1.64 -1.87
N SER A 88 23.93 1.42 -1.84
CA SER A 88 24.69 1.07 -0.65
C SER A 88 26.03 1.79 -0.64
N TYR A 89 26.53 2.13 0.56
CA TYR A 89 27.84 2.76 0.76
C TYR A 89 28.10 4.04 -0.07
N GLY A 90 27.05 4.75 -0.49
CA GLY A 90 27.17 5.94 -1.33
C GLY A 90 27.39 5.67 -2.83
N PHE A 91 27.27 4.43 -3.29
CA PHE A 91 27.49 4.06 -4.69
C PHE A 91 26.27 3.38 -5.32
N CYS A 92 26.16 3.47 -6.65
CA CYS A 92 25.12 2.76 -7.41
C CYS A 92 25.43 1.26 -7.50
N CYS A 93 24.54 0.46 -8.12
CA CYS A 93 24.77 -0.98 -8.28
C CYS A 93 26.00 -1.34 -9.14
N LYS A 94 26.46 -0.43 -10.00
CA LYS A 94 27.64 -0.65 -10.86
C LYS A 94 28.94 -0.33 -10.13
N HIS A 95 28.94 0.70 -9.30
CA HIS A 95 30.14 1.23 -8.62
C HIS A 95 30.23 0.86 -7.15
N GLY A 96 29.17 0.28 -6.57
CA GLY A 96 29.18 -0.13 -5.17
C GLY A 96 30.08 -1.33 -4.93
N PRO A 97 30.63 -1.45 -3.72
CA PRO A 97 31.48 -2.58 -3.37
C PRO A 97 30.67 -3.87 -3.54
N ARG A 98 31.14 -4.75 -4.42
CA ARG A 98 30.64 -6.12 -4.54
C ARG A 98 31.26 -6.96 -3.43
N VAL A 99 30.75 -6.81 -2.20
CA VAL A 99 31.14 -7.67 -1.09
C VAL A 99 30.51 -9.04 -1.31
N ARG A 100 31.30 -9.98 -1.85
CA ARG A 100 30.91 -11.38 -1.91
C ARG A 100 31.27 -12.01 -0.57
N LYS A 101 30.27 -12.33 0.22
CA LYS A 101 30.48 -13.15 1.42
C LYS A 101 30.87 -14.55 0.99
N LEU A 102 31.90 -15.11 1.59
CA LEU A 102 32.28 -16.51 1.40
C LEU A 102 31.44 -17.39 2.32
N CYS A 103 31.38 -18.68 1.98
CA CYS A 103 30.74 -19.70 2.80
C CYS A 103 31.44 -19.79 4.17
N ARG A 104 30.65 -19.83 5.24
CA ARG A 104 31.10 -19.91 6.63
C ARG A 104 31.82 -21.23 6.95
N THR A 105 31.55 -22.30 6.20
CA THR A 105 32.22 -23.59 6.35
C THR A 105 33.73 -23.47 6.16
N ASP A 106 34.49 -24.04 7.09
CA ASP A 106 35.95 -23.99 7.07
C ASP A 106 36.53 -24.56 5.76
N GLY A 107 37.55 -23.88 5.22
CA GLY A 107 38.16 -24.22 3.93
C GLY A 107 37.30 -23.97 2.67
N CYS A 108 36.05 -23.51 2.78
CA CYS A 108 35.17 -23.33 1.62
C CYS A 108 35.35 -21.97 0.94
N LYS A 109 35.87 -21.97 -0.30
CA LYS A 109 36.04 -20.76 -1.13
C LYS A 109 34.80 -20.36 -1.93
N ASN A 110 33.68 -21.08 -1.78
CA ASN A 110 32.45 -20.78 -2.50
C ASN A 110 31.75 -19.54 -1.93
N VAL A 111 31.06 -18.80 -2.79
CA VAL A 111 30.27 -17.63 -2.38
C VAL A 111 29.04 -18.10 -1.60
N ALA A 112 28.80 -17.45 -0.45
CA ALA A 112 27.59 -17.65 0.32
C ALA A 112 26.38 -17.06 -0.41
N GLN A 113 25.31 -17.83 -0.48
CA GLN A 113 24.07 -17.43 -1.13
C GLN A 113 23.01 -17.01 -0.12
N ALA A 114 22.84 -17.80 0.93
CA ALA A 114 21.94 -17.52 2.05
C ALA A 114 22.51 -18.12 3.33
N ARG A 115 22.17 -17.53 4.48
CA ARG A 115 22.60 -18.01 5.80
C ARG A 115 24.13 -18.15 5.94
N ASP A 116 24.86 -17.29 5.24
CA ASP A 116 26.33 -17.33 5.11
C ASP A 116 26.88 -18.69 4.61
N LEU A 117 26.07 -19.48 3.89
CA LEU A 117 26.46 -20.79 3.33
C LEU A 117 26.36 -20.78 1.80
N CYS A 118 27.21 -21.55 1.13
CA CYS A 118 27.12 -21.78 -0.31
C CYS A 118 26.05 -22.83 -0.63
N VAL A 119 25.65 -22.96 -1.89
CA VAL A 119 24.61 -23.93 -2.31
C VAL A 119 24.91 -25.35 -1.82
N LYS A 120 26.17 -25.82 -1.92
CA LYS A 120 26.58 -27.16 -1.48
C LYS A 120 26.48 -27.37 0.03
N HIS A 121 26.65 -26.31 0.82
CA HIS A 121 26.61 -26.36 2.28
C HIS A 121 25.28 -25.84 2.84
N GLY A 122 24.20 -25.86 2.05
CA GLY A 122 22.86 -25.48 2.52
C GLY A 122 22.48 -24.02 2.29
N GLY A 123 23.22 -23.25 1.49
CA GLY A 123 22.82 -21.91 1.04
C GLY A 123 21.73 -21.91 -0.03
N GLY A 124 21.44 -23.05 -0.65
CA GLY A 124 20.37 -23.22 -1.62
C GLY A 124 19.03 -23.52 -0.96
N ARG A 125 17.94 -23.06 -1.59
CA ARG A 125 16.59 -23.53 -1.25
C ARG A 125 16.33 -24.85 -1.98
N GLN A 126 15.68 -25.81 -1.33
CA GLN A 126 15.23 -27.03 -1.99
C GLN A 126 13.95 -26.79 -2.79
N CYS A 127 13.70 -27.64 -3.76
CA CYS A 127 12.46 -27.66 -4.51
C CYS A 127 11.30 -27.97 -3.55
N LYS A 128 10.22 -27.20 -3.67
CA LYS A 128 8.97 -27.38 -2.91
C LYS A 128 8.18 -28.62 -3.32
N TRP A 129 8.48 -29.20 -4.47
CA TRP A 129 7.82 -30.42 -4.93
C TRP A 129 8.17 -31.60 -4.01
N GLU A 130 7.14 -32.35 -3.61
CA GLU A 130 7.25 -33.46 -2.67
C GLU A 130 8.28 -34.50 -3.13
N GLY A 131 9.21 -34.85 -2.24
CA GLY A 131 10.29 -35.82 -2.52
C GLY A 131 11.41 -35.30 -3.43
N CYS A 132 11.40 -34.04 -3.86
CA CYS A 132 12.45 -33.50 -4.72
C CYS A 132 13.65 -32.95 -3.93
N LEU A 133 14.80 -33.61 -4.07
CA LEU A 133 16.06 -33.16 -3.44
C LEU A 133 16.82 -32.10 -4.26
N GLN A 134 16.30 -31.72 -5.43
CA GLN A 134 16.95 -30.73 -6.28
C GLN A 134 16.81 -29.32 -5.72
N TYR A 135 17.77 -28.45 -6.02
CA TYR A 135 17.72 -27.05 -5.61
C TYR A 135 16.71 -26.27 -6.45
N ALA A 136 15.93 -25.42 -5.78
CA ALA A 136 15.03 -24.48 -6.41
C ALA A 136 15.83 -23.42 -7.19
N ARG A 137 15.40 -23.17 -8.43
CA ARG A 137 15.97 -22.13 -9.30
C ARG A 137 15.00 -20.96 -9.49
N SER A 138 13.70 -21.24 -9.57
CA SER A 138 12.64 -20.26 -9.81
C SER A 138 11.41 -20.55 -8.95
N GLU A 139 10.88 -19.53 -8.26
CA GLU A 139 9.66 -19.56 -7.44
C GLU A 139 9.54 -20.66 -6.36
N GLY A 140 10.65 -21.32 -6.03
CA GLY A 140 10.69 -22.44 -5.08
C GLY A 140 10.67 -23.81 -5.74
N PHE A 141 10.73 -23.92 -7.07
CA PHE A 141 10.82 -25.18 -7.79
C PHE A 141 12.17 -25.33 -8.51
N CYS A 142 12.60 -26.57 -8.71
CA CYS A 142 13.75 -26.89 -9.56
C CYS A 142 13.39 -26.67 -11.04
N GLN A 143 14.35 -26.75 -11.95
CA GLN A 143 14.12 -26.41 -13.37
C GLN A 143 13.10 -27.33 -14.06
N SER A 144 13.03 -28.62 -13.69
CA SER A 144 12.01 -29.55 -14.20
C SER A 144 10.64 -29.22 -13.63
N HIS A 145 10.52 -29.19 -12.30
CA HIS A 145 9.23 -28.95 -11.63
C HIS A 145 8.69 -27.54 -11.85
N PHE A 146 9.53 -26.54 -12.14
CA PHE A 146 9.06 -25.22 -12.54
C PHE A 146 8.31 -25.27 -13.88
N ARG A 147 8.81 -26.05 -14.84
CA ARG A 147 8.14 -26.25 -16.15
C ARG A 147 6.89 -27.11 -16.05
N GLU A 148 6.82 -27.99 -15.07
CA GLU A 148 5.65 -28.82 -14.80
C GLU A 148 4.56 -28.01 -14.10
N CYS A 149 4.91 -27.21 -13.08
CA CYS A 149 3.97 -26.34 -12.36
C CYS A 149 3.46 -25.17 -13.21
N SER A 150 4.28 -24.63 -14.13
CA SER A 150 3.85 -23.56 -15.05
C SER A 150 2.75 -24.01 -16.02
N LYS A 151 2.59 -25.32 -16.26
CA LYS A 151 1.52 -25.85 -17.11
C LYS A 151 0.17 -25.84 -16.40
N SER A 152 0.16 -26.04 -15.09
CA SER A 152 -1.06 -26.06 -14.27
C SER A 152 -1.77 -24.71 -14.21
N PHE A 153 -1.06 -23.59 -14.42
CA PHE A 153 -1.65 -22.25 -14.49
C PHE A 153 -2.24 -21.89 -15.86
N ASN A 154 -1.80 -22.55 -16.94
CA ASN A 154 -2.28 -22.28 -18.31
C ASN A 154 -3.40 -23.24 -18.76
N SER A 155 -3.85 -24.15 -17.90
CA SER A 155 -4.90 -25.13 -18.22
C SER A 155 -6.28 -24.77 -17.69
N THR A 156 -6.48 -23.63 -17.02
CA THR A 156 -7.82 -23.18 -16.56
C THR A 156 -8.49 -22.23 -17.56
N SER A 157 -8.53 -22.60 -18.83
CA SER A 157 -9.44 -21.98 -19.80
C SER A 157 -9.94 -23.02 -20.82
N SER A 158 -10.51 -24.12 -20.33
CA SER A 158 -11.50 -24.99 -21.02
C SER A 158 -11.71 -26.29 -20.24
N ASP A 159 -12.44 -26.24 -19.13
CA ASP A 159 -13.16 -27.43 -18.66
C ASP A 159 -14.54 -27.03 -18.11
N SER A 160 -15.45 -26.81 -19.06
CA SER A 160 -16.87 -26.62 -18.83
C SER A 160 -17.58 -27.96 -18.99
N SER A 161 -17.28 -28.98 -18.17
CA SER A 161 -18.13 -30.17 -18.11
C SER A 161 -17.76 -31.09 -16.93
N ARG A 162 -18.41 -30.85 -15.77
CA ARG A 162 -18.73 -31.89 -14.78
C ARG A 162 -19.63 -31.30 -13.69
N PHE A 163 -20.86 -30.98 -14.05
CA PHE A 163 -21.98 -31.01 -13.11
C PHE A 163 -22.69 -32.33 -13.38
N SER A 164 -22.67 -33.24 -12.41
CA SER A 164 -23.47 -34.48 -12.45
C SER A 164 -24.94 -34.11 -12.20
N ASP A 165 -25.84 -34.85 -12.86
CA ASP A 165 -27.28 -34.60 -12.99
C ASP A 165 -28.10 -34.66 -11.68
N ASP A 166 -27.46 -34.62 -10.51
CA ASP A 166 -28.11 -34.70 -9.19
C ASP A 166 -28.39 -33.31 -8.55
N GLU A 167 -27.77 -32.23 -9.01
CA GLU A 167 -27.90 -30.87 -8.42
C GLU A 167 -29.03 -30.01 -9.05
N ALA A 168 -29.72 -30.51 -10.08
CA ALA A 168 -30.87 -29.83 -10.68
C ALA A 168 -32.18 -30.11 -9.91
N GLU A 169 -32.25 -31.24 -9.20
CA GLU A 169 -33.40 -31.63 -8.38
C GLU A 169 -33.44 -30.87 -7.03
N MET A 170 -32.28 -30.45 -6.50
CA MET A 170 -32.23 -29.73 -5.22
C MET A 170 -32.78 -28.30 -5.33
N LEU A 171 -32.67 -27.65 -6.49
CA LEU A 171 -33.16 -26.27 -6.70
C LEU A 171 -34.64 -26.19 -7.10
N LEU A 172 -35.24 -27.28 -7.56
CA LEU A 172 -36.67 -27.38 -7.85
C LEU A 172 -37.54 -27.69 -6.62
N PHE A 173 -36.91 -28.08 -5.50
CA PHE A 173 -37.59 -28.24 -4.21
C PHE A 173 -37.70 -26.92 -3.43
N PHE A 174 -36.74 -25.99 -3.57
CA PHE A 174 -36.73 -24.72 -2.82
C PHE A 174 -37.58 -23.60 -3.42
N PHE A 175 -38.09 -23.75 -4.66
CA PHE A 175 -38.83 -22.69 -5.38
C PHE A 175 -40.26 -23.09 -5.80
N LYS A 176 -40.91 -23.97 -5.05
CA LYS A 176 -42.38 -24.12 -5.15
C LYS A 176 -42.99 -23.87 -3.78
N ASP A 177 -43.37 -22.61 -3.60
CA ASP A 177 -44.57 -22.14 -2.91
C ASP A 177 -44.25 -20.84 -2.16
N GLU A 178 -44.13 -19.75 -2.91
CA GLU A 178 -44.51 -18.44 -2.38
C GLU A 178 -46.04 -18.45 -2.23
N PRO A 179 -46.56 -18.01 -1.07
CA PRO A 179 -47.66 -17.09 -1.11
C PRO A 179 -47.32 -15.79 -0.40
N THR A 180 -47.35 -14.75 -1.21
CA THR A 180 -47.61 -13.35 -0.90
C THR A 180 -48.35 -13.14 0.43
N LEU A 181 -47.70 -12.49 1.40
CA LEU A 181 -48.40 -11.72 2.42
C LEU A 181 -47.58 -10.49 2.80
N SER A 182 -48.35 -9.47 3.13
CA SER A 182 -48.00 -8.07 3.12
C SER A 182 -47.91 -7.53 4.55
N ILE A 183 -47.34 -6.32 4.63
CA ILE A 183 -47.64 -5.27 5.63
C ILE A 183 -46.85 -5.26 6.98
N THR A 184 -46.27 -4.07 7.18
CA THR A 184 -45.95 -3.29 8.40
C THR A 184 -44.70 -3.51 9.25
N SER A 185 -43.90 -2.43 9.24
CA SER A 185 -43.37 -1.62 10.36
C SER A 185 -42.40 -2.21 11.37
N GLY A 186 -41.30 -1.47 11.57
CA GLY A 186 -40.70 -1.29 12.89
C GLY A 186 -39.25 -1.72 13.00
N LEU A 187 -38.36 -0.70 12.99
CA LEU A 187 -37.16 -0.51 13.82
C LEU A 187 -36.38 -1.77 14.26
N ASP A 188 -35.10 -1.86 13.89
CA ASP A 188 -33.99 -1.85 14.87
C ASP A 188 -32.59 -1.83 14.20
N GLU A 189 -31.64 -1.37 15.00
CA GLU A 189 -30.34 -0.72 14.78
C GLU A 189 -29.25 -1.35 13.86
N PRO A 190 -28.28 -0.51 13.39
CA PRO A 190 -27.09 -0.97 12.68
C PRO A 190 -26.07 -1.66 13.59
N ARG A 191 -25.75 -2.90 13.20
CA ARG A 191 -24.72 -3.76 13.78
C ARG A 191 -23.34 -3.09 13.73
N SER A 192 -22.84 -2.71 14.90
CA SER A 192 -21.50 -2.13 15.09
C SER A 192 -20.37 -3.14 14.79
N PRO A 193 -19.24 -2.73 14.19
CA PRO A 193 -18.13 -3.63 13.87
C PRO A 193 -17.19 -3.89 15.06
N MET A 194 -16.69 -5.13 15.13
CA MET A 194 -15.72 -5.64 16.12
C MET A 194 -14.33 -5.00 16.00
N TRP A 195 -14.11 -3.83 16.60
CA TRP A 195 -12.78 -3.43 17.10
C TRP A 195 -12.86 -2.32 18.16
N ALA A 196 -13.53 -2.58 19.29
CA ALA A 196 -13.40 -1.71 20.45
C ALA A 196 -12.12 -2.08 21.23
N PHE A 197 -11.06 -1.33 20.98
CA PHE A 197 -9.88 -1.30 21.86
C PHE A 197 -10.30 -0.72 23.22
N LYS A 198 -10.21 -1.52 24.29
CA LYS A 198 -10.32 -1.03 25.67
C LYS A 198 -8.99 -0.39 26.08
N GLU A 199 -9.00 0.90 26.38
CA GLU A 199 -7.96 1.53 27.18
C GLU A 199 -8.23 1.26 28.68
N PRO A 200 -7.21 0.91 29.49
CA PRO A 200 -7.35 0.91 30.94
C PRO A 200 -7.10 2.31 31.51
N ALA A 201 -8.12 2.82 32.22
CA ALA A 201 -8.01 3.98 33.09
C ALA A 201 -7.04 3.69 34.25
N THR A 202 -6.05 4.55 34.44
CA THR A 202 -5.35 4.68 35.73
C THR A 202 -5.32 6.15 36.12
N GLU A 203 -5.71 6.36 37.37
CA GLU A 203 -6.03 7.62 38.01
C GLU A 203 -4.82 8.55 38.11
N LEU A 204 -4.98 9.79 37.67
CA LEU A 204 -4.10 10.90 38.07
C LEU A 204 -4.72 11.56 39.30
N ALA A 205 -4.28 11.13 40.48
CA ALA A 205 -4.47 11.86 41.71
C ALA A 205 -3.52 13.06 41.74
N ASN A 206 -4.11 14.26 41.74
CA ASN A 206 -3.44 15.53 41.97
C ASN A 206 -3.04 15.65 43.44
N VAL A 207 -1.76 15.82 43.73
CA VAL A 207 -1.29 16.46 44.97
C VAL A 207 -0.05 17.29 44.64
N TRP A 208 -0.22 18.61 44.59
CA TRP A 208 0.85 19.56 44.91
C TRP A 208 0.20 20.68 45.71
N GLU A 209 0.13 20.49 47.02
CA GLU A 209 -0.11 21.59 47.94
C GLU A 209 1.15 22.46 48.03
N THR A 210 0.91 23.74 47.93
CA THR A 210 1.82 24.85 48.20
C THR A 210 2.15 24.94 49.69
N VAL A 211 3.44 25.07 50.03
CA VAL A 211 3.86 25.76 51.25
C VAL A 211 4.91 26.81 50.88
N THR A 212 4.63 28.01 51.34
CA THR A 212 5.31 29.30 51.19
C THR A 212 6.47 29.49 52.17
N LEU A 213 7.34 30.45 51.78
CA LEU A 213 8.41 31.15 52.52
C LEU A 213 9.80 30.50 52.51
#